data_AF-A0A9D5PSN0-F1
#
_entry.id   AF-A0A9D5PSN0-F1
#
_cell.length_a   1.000
_cell.length_b   1.000
_cell.length_c   1.000
_cell.angle_alpha   90.00
_cell.angle_beta   90.00
_cell.angle_gamma   90.00
#
_symmetry.space_group_name_H-M   'P 1'
#
loop_
_entity.id
_entity.type
_entity.pdbx_description
1 polymer ?
#
loop_
_entity_poly.entity_id
_entity_poly.type
_entity_poly.pdbx_seq_one_letter_code
_entity_poly.pdbx_strand_id
1 'polypeptide(L)'
;NSNNAPLAANLENWIPKSDDIVLYTYYGCSYASRSYERPIWSKMQADMRYFGDHGIKGLMPEGPLDSGGGCAVWDMNALTFWIYSKLAWNPDEDIDALISYFCDKVYGEAAEYMEEYYHLIRQGWEEGESENHHWNFKLDETYYFDTFVYLVDLEDDIIAALNNAYNAADDMAKARISPIKTSYENYFAE
;
A
#
# COMPACT_ATOMS: atom_id res chain seq x y z
N ASN A 1 -8.36 16.66 -7.37
CA ASN A 1 -8.98 16.29 -6.08
C ASN A 1 -8.97 17.52 -5.17
N SER A 2 -10.13 18.01 -4.70
CA SER A 2 -10.26 19.31 -3.99
C SER A 2 -9.59 19.33 -2.62
N ASN A 3 -9.35 18.17 -2.01
CA ASN A 3 -8.77 18.06 -0.67
C ASN A 3 -7.26 18.40 -0.63
N ASN A 4 -6.56 18.33 -1.78
CA ASN A 4 -5.14 18.67 -1.88
C ASN A 4 -4.90 20.13 -2.29
N ALA A 5 -5.95 20.93 -2.52
CA ALA A 5 -5.82 22.32 -2.97
C ALA A 5 -4.95 23.19 -2.04
N PRO A 6 -5.02 23.06 -0.68
CA PRO A 6 -4.13 23.82 0.19
C PRO A 6 -2.66 23.42 0.07
N LEU A 7 -2.36 22.12 -0.09
CA LEU A 7 -1.00 21.64 -0.25
C LEU A 7 -0.41 22.12 -1.58
N ALA A 8 -1.15 21.99 -2.67
CA ALA A 8 -0.72 22.47 -3.99
C ALA A 8 -0.47 23.99 -3.96
N ALA A 9 -1.37 24.77 -3.37
CA ALA A 9 -1.19 26.22 -3.23
C ALA A 9 0.04 26.58 -2.38
N ASN A 10 0.33 25.82 -1.31
CA ASN A 10 1.54 26.03 -0.53
C ASN A 10 2.80 25.73 -1.35
N LEU A 11 2.80 24.61 -2.09
CA LEU A 11 3.92 24.23 -2.95
C LEU A 11 4.18 25.27 -4.04
N GLU A 12 3.15 25.74 -4.75
CA GLU A 12 3.25 26.81 -5.74
C GLU A 12 3.88 28.09 -5.18
N ASN A 13 3.68 28.37 -3.89
CA ASN A 13 4.27 29.53 -3.22
C ASN A 13 5.68 29.27 -2.66
N TRP A 14 6.05 28.02 -2.38
CA TRP A 14 7.34 27.65 -1.80
C TRP A 14 8.39 27.32 -2.87
N ILE A 15 8.00 26.65 -3.96
CA ILE A 15 8.88 26.26 -5.07
C ILE A 15 9.67 27.47 -5.62
N PRO A 16 9.08 28.67 -5.85
CA PRO A 16 9.85 29.82 -6.32
C PRO A 16 10.82 30.42 -5.28
N LYS A 17 10.79 29.96 -4.03
CA LYS A 17 11.57 30.54 -2.92
C LYS A 17 12.79 29.70 -2.52
N SER A 18 12.82 28.43 -2.90
CA SER A 18 13.92 27.52 -2.56
C SER A 18 13.96 26.34 -3.52
N ASP A 19 15.16 25.98 -3.97
CA ASP A 19 15.42 24.74 -4.70
C ASP A 19 15.65 23.55 -3.76
N ASP A 20 15.74 23.79 -2.44
CA ASP A 20 16.04 22.79 -1.40
C ASP A 20 14.79 22.38 -0.63
N ILE A 21 13.78 21.87 -1.35
CA ILE A 21 12.52 21.41 -0.75
C ILE A 21 12.53 19.89 -0.63
N VAL A 22 12.23 19.40 0.58
CA VAL A 22 12.00 17.99 0.90
C VAL A 22 10.63 17.87 1.56
N LEU A 23 9.83 16.88 1.15
CA LEU A 23 8.48 16.69 1.68
C LEU A 23 8.42 15.53 2.67
N TYR A 24 7.83 15.80 3.84
CA TYR A 24 7.38 14.74 4.74
C TYR A 24 6.09 14.14 4.21
N THR A 25 6.00 12.82 4.17
CA THR A 25 4.84 12.09 3.61
C THR A 25 4.38 10.98 4.54
N TYR A 26 3.12 10.58 4.44
CA TYR A 26 2.57 9.47 5.24
C TYR A 26 2.55 8.14 4.47
N TYR A 27 3.41 8.00 3.45
CA TYR A 27 3.47 6.79 2.63
C TYR A 27 3.95 5.55 3.41
N GLY A 28 4.79 5.73 4.43
CA GLY A 28 5.21 4.65 5.33
C GLY A 28 4.47 4.59 6.67
N CYS A 29 3.40 5.39 6.80
CA CYS A 29 2.53 5.38 7.98
C CYS A 29 1.73 4.07 8.01
N SER A 30 2.15 3.18 8.91
CA SER A 30 1.75 1.77 8.91
C SER A 30 1.06 1.33 10.20
N TYR A 31 0.52 2.26 11.00
CA TYR A 31 -0.04 1.95 12.33
C TYR A 31 -1.17 0.90 12.30
N ALA A 32 -1.99 0.90 11.25
CA ALA A 32 -3.02 -0.11 11.00
C ALA A 32 -2.59 -1.19 9.99
N SER A 33 -1.43 -1.01 9.34
CA SER A 33 -0.99 -1.85 8.22
C SER A 33 -0.24 -3.11 8.66
N ARG A 34 -0.35 -3.50 9.93
CA ARG A 34 0.18 -4.80 10.39
C ARG A 34 -0.66 -5.97 9.87
N SER A 35 -1.94 -5.72 9.60
CA SER A 35 -2.89 -6.76 9.20
C SER A 35 -3.46 -6.56 7.80
N TYR A 36 -3.19 -5.41 7.16
CA TYR A 36 -3.67 -5.10 5.81
C TYR A 36 -2.65 -4.25 5.04
N GLU A 37 -2.38 -4.60 3.77
CA GLU A 37 -1.49 -3.83 2.90
C GLU A 37 -2.19 -2.58 2.35
N ARG A 38 -1.48 -1.45 2.19
CA ARG A 38 -2.06 -0.20 1.66
C ARG A 38 -1.72 0.00 0.17
N PRO A 39 -2.61 -0.35 -0.78
CA PRO A 39 -2.34 -0.28 -2.22
C PRO A 39 -2.49 1.14 -2.78
N ILE A 40 -1.85 2.14 -2.18
CA ILE A 40 -1.90 3.55 -2.59
C ILE A 40 -0.92 3.88 -3.74
N TRP A 41 -0.54 2.89 -4.54
CA TRP A 41 0.54 2.97 -5.53
C TRP A 41 0.31 4.05 -6.58
N SER A 42 -0.90 4.14 -7.13
CA SER A 42 -1.27 5.16 -8.13
C SER A 42 -1.18 6.58 -7.57
N LYS A 43 -1.47 6.76 -6.27
CA LYS A 43 -1.34 8.06 -5.60
C LYS A 43 0.12 8.42 -5.40
N MET A 44 0.92 7.48 -4.90
CA MET A 44 2.38 7.66 -4.79
C MET A 44 2.99 8.04 -6.13
N GLN A 45 2.61 7.35 -7.22
CA GLN A 45 3.09 7.65 -8.56
C GLN A 45 2.73 9.07 -9.02
N ALA A 46 1.46 9.45 -8.90
CA ALA A 46 0.99 10.78 -9.30
C ALA A 46 1.70 11.90 -8.53
N ASP A 47 1.85 11.72 -7.22
CA ASP A 47 2.55 12.66 -6.36
C ASP A 47 4.05 12.75 -6.73
N MET A 48 4.73 11.62 -6.96
CA MET A 48 6.14 11.60 -7.35
C MET A 48 6.40 12.26 -8.71
N ARG A 49 5.52 12.07 -9.70
CA ARG A 49 5.58 12.81 -10.97
C ARG A 49 5.48 14.31 -10.73
N TYR A 50 4.47 14.72 -9.97
CA TYR A 50 4.27 16.13 -9.63
C TYR A 50 5.50 16.71 -8.92
N PHE A 51 6.07 15.99 -7.95
CA PHE A 51 7.27 16.44 -7.22
C PHE A 51 8.49 16.55 -8.13
N GLY A 52 8.70 15.57 -9.02
CA GLY A 52 9.77 15.59 -10.02
C GLY A 52 9.66 16.78 -10.98
N ASP A 53 8.47 17.02 -11.52
CA ASP A 53 8.18 18.13 -12.44
C ASP A 53 8.43 19.51 -11.80
N HIS A 54 8.32 19.60 -10.47
CA HIS A 54 8.48 20.84 -9.70
C HIS A 54 9.84 20.95 -8.99
N GLY A 55 10.79 20.04 -9.27
CA GLY A 55 12.16 20.13 -8.77
C GLY A 55 12.35 19.81 -7.27
N ILE A 56 11.35 19.19 -6.63
CA ILE A 56 11.44 18.78 -5.22
C ILE A 56 12.53 17.71 -5.08
N LYS A 57 13.42 17.90 -4.09
CA LYS A 57 14.68 17.15 -3.98
C LYS A 57 14.57 15.82 -3.26
N GLY A 58 13.51 15.61 -2.48
CA GLY A 58 13.38 14.38 -1.74
C GLY A 58 12.05 14.19 -1.03
N LEU A 59 11.84 12.95 -0.63
CA LEU A 59 10.71 12.51 0.17
C LEU A 59 11.22 11.89 1.46
N MET A 60 10.53 12.20 2.55
CA MET A 60 10.74 11.65 3.87
C MET A 60 9.44 10.98 4.31
N PRO A 61 9.21 9.71 3.93
CA PRO A 61 8.06 8.98 4.41
C PRO A 61 8.19 8.72 5.90
N GLU A 62 7.10 8.95 6.64
CA GLU A 62 6.96 8.51 8.03
C GLU A 62 7.27 7.01 8.10
N GLY A 63 8.13 6.61 9.03
CA GLY A 63 8.45 5.21 9.24
C GLY A 63 7.77 4.64 10.48
N PRO A 64 7.65 3.30 10.59
CA PRO A 64 7.18 2.62 11.80
C PRO A 64 8.11 2.77 13.01
N LEU A 65 9.25 3.47 12.87
CA LEU A 65 10.15 3.78 13.98
C LEU A 65 9.68 5.01 14.78
N ASP A 66 9.07 5.99 14.10
CA ASP A 66 8.55 7.20 14.74
C ASP A 66 7.21 6.94 15.47
N SER A 67 6.66 5.73 15.32
CA SER A 67 5.40 5.28 15.89
C SER A 67 5.47 4.55 17.23
N GLY A 68 6.67 4.34 17.78
CA GLY A 68 6.86 3.71 19.09
C GLY A 68 6.50 2.21 19.16
N GLY A 69 6.17 1.57 18.04
CA GLY A 69 5.82 0.14 17.97
C GLY A 69 6.71 -0.61 16.99
N GLY A 70 7.31 -1.71 17.42
CA GLY A 70 8.25 -2.52 16.62
C GLY A 70 7.84 -2.88 15.18
N CYS A 71 8.87 -3.24 14.40
CA CYS A 71 9.04 -3.35 12.95
C CYS A 71 8.26 -4.48 12.21
N ALA A 72 7.12 -4.96 12.70
CA ALA A 72 6.36 -6.06 12.07
C ALA A 72 5.42 -5.60 10.93
N VAL A 73 5.88 -4.70 10.05
CA VAL A 73 5.07 -4.16 8.94
C VAL A 73 5.54 -4.63 7.56
N TRP A 74 6.77 -5.15 7.48
CA TRP A 74 7.39 -5.56 6.22
C TRP A 74 6.76 -6.81 5.63
N ASP A 75 6.35 -7.76 6.48
CA ASP A 75 5.71 -9.00 6.01
C ASP A 75 4.38 -8.72 5.28
N MET A 76 3.64 -7.71 5.76
CA MET A 76 2.36 -7.30 5.20
C MET A 76 2.49 -6.28 4.05
N ASN A 77 3.49 -5.39 4.05
CA ASN A 77 3.58 -4.26 3.10
C ASN A 77 4.78 -4.35 2.16
N ALA A 78 5.34 -5.54 1.96
CA ALA A 78 6.54 -5.74 1.16
C ALA A 78 6.40 -5.19 -0.27
N LEU A 79 5.26 -5.46 -0.92
CA LEU A 79 5.01 -5.01 -2.29
C LEU A 79 4.92 -3.48 -2.33
N THR A 80 4.10 -2.86 -1.48
CA THR A 80 3.96 -1.39 -1.41
C THR A 80 5.29 -0.68 -1.18
N PHE A 81 6.13 -1.15 -0.25
CA PHE A 81 7.43 -0.53 -0.01
C PHE A 81 8.40 -0.75 -1.18
N TRP A 82 8.33 -1.90 -1.83
CA TRP A 82 9.13 -2.16 -3.01
C TRP A 82 8.68 -1.28 -4.20
N ILE A 83 7.39 -1.17 -4.50
CA ILE A 83 6.85 -0.26 -5.51
C ILE A 83 7.23 1.18 -5.21
N TYR A 84 7.11 1.62 -3.95
CA TYR A 84 7.56 2.95 -3.54
C TYR A 84 9.02 3.19 -3.92
N SER A 85 9.91 2.23 -3.67
CA SER A 85 11.34 2.36 -4.03
C SER A 85 11.57 2.43 -5.55
N LYS A 86 10.74 1.71 -6.33
CA LYS A 86 10.79 1.73 -7.79
C LYS A 86 10.32 3.06 -8.35
N LEU A 87 9.20 3.57 -7.86
CA LEU A 87 8.63 4.84 -8.27
C LEU A 87 9.48 6.04 -7.83
N ALA A 88 10.12 5.96 -6.66
CA ALA A 88 11.06 6.99 -6.20
C ALA A 88 12.29 7.11 -7.11
N TRP A 89 12.64 6.04 -7.83
CA TRP A 89 13.69 6.06 -8.86
C TRP A 89 13.16 6.53 -10.21
N ASN A 90 12.01 6.00 -10.64
CA ASN A 90 11.36 6.33 -11.90
C ASN A 90 9.83 6.33 -11.72
N PRO A 91 9.17 7.51 -11.67
CA PRO A 91 7.73 7.58 -11.46
C PRO A 91 6.92 7.21 -12.73
N ASP A 92 7.58 6.93 -13.86
CA ASP A 92 6.93 6.52 -15.10
C ASP A 92 6.90 5.00 -15.30
N GLU A 93 7.32 4.22 -14.31
CA GLU A 93 7.19 2.75 -14.33
C GLU A 93 5.72 2.32 -14.39
N ASP A 94 5.48 1.18 -15.04
CA ASP A 94 4.16 0.56 -15.09
C ASP A 94 3.90 -0.21 -13.78
N ILE A 95 2.90 0.24 -13.02
CA ILE A 95 2.57 -0.34 -11.70
C ILE A 95 2.15 -1.80 -11.84
N ASP A 96 1.34 -2.15 -12.83
CA ASP A 96 0.84 -3.52 -12.98
C ASP A 96 1.99 -4.45 -13.37
N ALA A 97 2.88 -3.99 -14.27
CA ALA A 97 4.10 -4.73 -14.60
C ALA A 97 5.04 -4.91 -13.39
N LEU A 98 5.12 -3.93 -12.49
CA LEU A 98 5.86 -4.04 -11.24
C LEU A 98 5.23 -5.09 -10.31
N ILE A 99 3.91 -5.11 -10.16
CA ILE A 99 3.19 -6.10 -9.35
C ILE A 99 3.46 -7.51 -9.89
N SER A 100 3.27 -7.74 -11.19
CA SER A 100 3.52 -9.06 -11.79
C SER A 100 4.99 -9.48 -11.62
N TYR A 101 5.94 -8.55 -11.81
CA TYR A 101 7.37 -8.83 -11.60
C TYR A 101 7.67 -9.20 -10.14
N PHE A 102 7.12 -8.46 -9.18
CA PHE A 102 7.30 -8.76 -7.77
C PHE A 102 6.74 -10.15 -7.45
N CYS A 103 5.53 -10.45 -7.92
CA CYS A 103 4.88 -11.72 -7.64
C CYS A 103 5.65 -12.91 -8.21
N ASP A 104 6.14 -12.81 -9.45
CA ASP A 104 7.01 -13.81 -10.08
C ASP A 104 8.28 -14.06 -9.24
N LYS A 105 8.96 -12.99 -8.79
CA LYS A 105 10.23 -13.12 -8.05
C LYS A 105 10.06 -13.54 -6.60
N VAL A 106 8.94 -13.21 -5.97
CA VAL A 106 8.73 -13.41 -4.54
C VAL A 106 7.93 -14.67 -4.25
N TYR A 107 7.00 -15.06 -5.13
CA TYR A 107 6.09 -16.18 -4.88
C TYR A 107 6.21 -17.34 -5.87
N GLY A 108 6.91 -17.16 -7.00
CA GLY A 108 7.20 -18.25 -7.94
C GLY A 108 5.92 -18.91 -8.47
N GLU A 109 5.73 -20.20 -8.20
CA GLU A 109 4.53 -20.95 -8.63
C GLU A 109 3.21 -20.38 -8.08
N ALA A 110 3.27 -19.59 -7.00
CA ALA A 110 2.10 -18.90 -6.43
C ALA A 110 1.89 -17.47 -6.97
N ALA A 111 2.69 -17.03 -7.95
CA ALA A 111 2.68 -15.64 -8.45
C ALA A 111 1.32 -15.19 -8.96
N GLU A 112 0.64 -16.00 -9.78
CA GLU A 112 -0.67 -15.65 -10.36
C GLU A 112 -1.72 -15.37 -9.28
N TYR A 113 -1.78 -16.22 -8.24
CA TYR A 113 -2.74 -16.07 -7.15
C TYR A 113 -2.40 -14.91 -6.20
N MET A 114 -1.10 -14.62 -6.01
CA MET A 114 -0.70 -13.44 -5.24
C MET A 114 -0.93 -12.14 -6.00
N GLU A 115 -0.77 -12.15 -7.33
CA GLU A 115 -1.14 -11.01 -8.17
C GLU A 115 -2.65 -10.75 -8.10
N GLU A 116 -3.47 -11.80 -8.18
CA GLU A 116 -4.93 -11.73 -7.96
C GLU A 116 -5.25 -11.09 -6.59
N TYR A 117 -4.63 -11.58 -5.51
CA TYR A 117 -4.78 -10.99 -4.17
C TYR A 117 -4.46 -9.49 -4.15
N TYR A 118 -3.35 -9.07 -4.76
CA TYR A 118 -2.94 -7.67 -4.77
C TYR A 118 -3.87 -6.76 -5.58
N HIS A 119 -4.44 -7.28 -6.67
CA HIS A 119 -5.47 -6.57 -7.43
C HIS A 119 -6.78 -6.45 -6.65
N LEU A 120 -7.18 -7.50 -5.91
CA LEU A 120 -8.38 -7.47 -5.07
C LEU A 120 -8.27 -6.44 -3.93
N ILE A 121 -7.15 -6.37 -3.21
CA ILE A 121 -7.00 -5.34 -2.16
C ILE A 121 -6.97 -3.93 -2.75
N ARG A 122 -6.41 -3.76 -3.97
CA ARG A 122 -6.42 -2.49 -4.68
C ARG A 122 -7.85 -2.08 -5.05
N GLN A 123 -8.63 -3.02 -5.58
CA GLN A 123 -10.04 -2.81 -5.87
C GLN A 123 -10.79 -2.40 -4.61
N GLY A 124 -10.64 -3.16 -3.52
CA GLY A 124 -11.32 -2.88 -2.26
C GLY A 124 -10.96 -1.52 -1.67
N TRP A 125 -9.69 -1.11 -1.79
CA TRP A 125 -9.23 0.23 -1.42
C TRP A 125 -9.89 1.33 -2.26
N GLU A 126 -9.91 1.18 -3.58
CA GLU A 126 -10.48 2.16 -4.50
C GLU A 126 -12.01 2.30 -4.33
N GLU A 127 -12.71 1.20 -4.08
CA GLU A 127 -14.15 1.18 -3.84
C GLU A 127 -14.51 1.71 -2.44
N GLY A 128 -13.81 1.27 -1.39
CA GLY A 128 -14.06 1.69 -0.01
C GLY A 128 -13.69 3.15 0.25
N GLU A 129 -12.69 3.71 -0.45
CA GLU A 129 -12.33 5.13 -0.35
C GLU A 129 -13.45 6.10 -0.79
N SER A 130 -14.43 5.62 -1.56
CA SER A 130 -15.59 6.41 -1.94
C SER A 130 -16.48 6.79 -0.75
N GLU A 131 -16.33 6.11 0.39
CA GLU A 131 -17.01 6.40 1.64
C GLU A 131 -16.15 7.32 2.54
N ASN A 132 -16.69 8.49 2.94
CA ASN A 132 -15.96 9.61 3.56
C ASN A 132 -14.99 9.23 4.72
N HIS A 133 -13.68 9.30 4.47
CA HIS A 133 -12.63 9.12 5.48
C HIS A 133 -12.31 10.44 6.21
N HIS A 134 -12.45 10.47 7.54
CA HIS A 134 -12.11 11.65 8.37
C HIS A 134 -10.85 11.42 9.20
N TRP A 135 -10.01 12.46 9.30
CA TRP A 135 -8.66 12.47 9.93
C TRP A 135 -8.60 12.13 11.44
N ASN A 136 -9.72 11.80 12.08
CA ASN A 136 -9.84 11.48 13.50
C ASN A 136 -10.50 10.11 13.78
N PHE A 137 -10.60 9.23 12.78
CA PHE A 137 -11.07 7.87 13.00
C PHE A 137 -9.97 6.97 13.58
N LYS A 138 -10.35 6.03 14.44
CA LYS A 138 -9.47 4.96 14.88
C LYS A 138 -9.21 4.06 13.68
N LEU A 139 -8.10 4.31 12.98
CA LEU A 139 -7.56 3.44 11.96
C LEU A 139 -6.99 2.20 12.66
N ASP A 140 -7.86 1.27 13.02
CA ASP A 140 -7.49 -0.06 13.52
C ASP A 140 -7.77 -1.14 12.48
N GLU A 141 -7.35 -2.37 12.77
CA GLU A 141 -7.43 -3.49 11.84
C GLU A 141 -8.87 -3.73 11.37
N THR A 142 -9.85 -3.69 12.29
CA THR A 142 -11.27 -3.82 11.99
C THR A 142 -11.76 -2.81 10.96
N TYR A 143 -11.36 -1.54 11.09
CA TYR A 143 -11.76 -0.53 10.12
C TYR A 143 -11.33 -0.87 8.68
N TYR A 144 -10.11 -1.37 8.49
CA TYR A 144 -9.57 -1.68 7.16
C TYR A 144 -10.30 -2.87 6.53
N PHE A 145 -10.47 -3.94 7.29
CA PHE A 145 -11.20 -5.12 6.79
C PHE A 145 -12.67 -4.81 6.54
N ASP A 146 -13.34 -4.11 7.47
CA ASP A 146 -14.74 -3.71 7.26
C ASP A 146 -14.89 -2.87 6.00
N THR A 147 -14.04 -1.85 5.83
CA THR A 147 -14.20 -0.86 4.75
C THR A 147 -13.74 -1.37 3.39
N PHE A 148 -12.59 -2.05 3.33
CA PHE A 148 -11.92 -2.39 2.07
C PHE A 148 -12.04 -3.87 1.71
N VAL A 149 -12.71 -4.68 2.53
CA VAL A 149 -12.95 -6.11 2.23
C VAL A 149 -14.43 -6.44 2.37
N TYR A 150 -15.00 -6.26 3.57
CA TYR A 150 -16.35 -6.73 3.88
C TYR A 150 -17.45 -5.87 3.23
N LEU A 151 -17.39 -4.55 3.35
CA LEU A 151 -18.40 -3.64 2.78
C LEU A 151 -18.44 -3.66 1.24
N VAL A 152 -17.34 -4.09 0.61
CA VAL A 152 -17.18 -4.18 -0.85
C VAL A 152 -17.30 -5.63 -1.36
N ASP A 153 -17.69 -6.58 -0.49
CA ASP A 153 -17.99 -7.98 -0.85
C ASP A 153 -16.82 -8.74 -1.50
N LEU A 154 -15.59 -8.50 -1.03
CA LEU A 154 -14.35 -9.13 -1.56
C LEU A 154 -13.79 -10.26 -0.69
N GLU A 155 -14.44 -10.59 0.44
CA GLU A 155 -13.94 -11.58 1.41
C GLU A 155 -13.66 -12.94 0.76
N ASP A 156 -14.66 -13.53 0.09
CA ASP A 156 -14.57 -14.86 -0.48
C ASP A 156 -13.47 -14.96 -1.55
N ASP A 157 -13.37 -13.93 -2.41
CA ASP A 157 -12.38 -13.87 -3.48
C ASP A 157 -10.96 -13.73 -2.93
N ILE A 158 -10.76 -12.88 -1.91
CA ILE A 158 -9.46 -12.72 -1.27
C ILE A 158 -9.05 -14.00 -0.55
N ILE A 159 -9.95 -14.64 0.20
CA ILE A 159 -9.68 -15.90 0.88
C ILE A 159 -9.34 -16.99 -0.13
N ALA A 160 -10.06 -17.06 -1.26
CA ALA A 160 -9.78 -18.01 -2.34
C ALA A 160 -8.39 -17.79 -2.94
N ALA A 161 -8.03 -16.55 -3.29
CA ALA A 161 -6.73 -16.19 -3.84
C ALA A 161 -5.59 -16.59 -2.87
N LEU A 162 -5.70 -16.26 -1.58
CA LEU A 162 -4.69 -16.60 -0.57
C LEU A 162 -4.56 -18.11 -0.36
N ASN A 163 -5.66 -18.86 -0.37
CA ASN A 163 -5.63 -20.32 -0.26
C ASN A 163 -4.98 -20.97 -1.49
N ASN A 164 -5.30 -20.49 -2.69
CA ASN A 164 -4.70 -20.98 -3.93
C ASN A 164 -3.20 -20.68 -3.97
N ALA A 165 -2.81 -19.45 -3.60
CA ALA A 165 -1.41 -19.05 -3.46
C ALA A 165 -0.66 -19.95 -2.48
N TYR A 166 -1.22 -20.17 -1.29
CA TYR A 166 -0.58 -21.01 -0.28
C TYR A 166 -0.41 -22.46 -0.75
N ASN A 167 -1.40 -23.01 -1.45
CA ASN A 167 -1.35 -24.39 -1.94
C ASN A 167 -0.33 -24.58 -3.08
N ALA A 168 -0.18 -23.58 -3.95
CA ALA A 168 0.78 -23.60 -5.06
C ALA A 168 2.23 -23.28 -4.61
N ALA A 169 2.41 -22.64 -3.46
CA ALA A 169 3.71 -22.12 -3.03
C ALA A 169 4.70 -23.21 -2.55
N ASP A 170 5.99 -22.94 -2.81
CA ASP A 170 7.12 -23.60 -2.14
C ASP A 170 7.23 -23.19 -0.66
N ASP A 171 8.14 -23.80 0.10
CA ASP A 171 8.27 -23.54 1.54
C ASP A 171 8.62 -22.07 1.85
N MET A 172 9.41 -21.42 1.00
CA MET A 172 9.82 -20.03 1.20
C MET A 172 8.67 -19.07 0.89
N ALA A 173 7.95 -19.29 -0.20
CA ALA A 173 6.76 -18.53 -0.55
C ALA A 173 5.64 -18.74 0.47
N LYS A 174 5.44 -19.96 0.98
CA LYS A 174 4.51 -20.21 2.10
C LYS A 174 4.86 -19.40 3.33
N ALA A 175 6.14 -19.31 3.69
CA ALA A 175 6.58 -18.50 4.82
C ALA A 175 6.27 -17.00 4.65
N ARG A 176 6.27 -16.50 3.40
CA ARG A 176 5.90 -15.12 3.07
C ARG A 176 4.39 -14.89 3.02
N ILE A 177 3.63 -15.89 2.58
CA ILE A 177 2.16 -15.81 2.47
C ILE A 177 1.49 -15.99 3.84
N SER A 178 2.08 -16.80 4.73
CA SER A 178 1.48 -17.17 6.03
C SER A 178 1.06 -15.95 6.88
N PRO A 179 1.91 -14.92 7.08
CA PRO A 179 1.51 -13.76 7.87
C PRO A 179 0.29 -13.03 7.29
N ILE A 180 0.23 -12.89 5.97
CA ILE A 180 -0.90 -12.27 5.26
C ILE A 180 -2.15 -13.11 5.49
N LYS A 181 -2.07 -14.41 5.20
CA LYS A 181 -3.19 -15.34 5.34
C LYS A 181 -3.75 -15.36 6.78
N THR A 182 -2.88 -15.44 7.78
CA THR A 182 -3.26 -15.49 9.19
C THR A 182 -3.95 -14.20 9.66
N SER A 183 -3.58 -13.04 9.13
CA SER A 183 -4.30 -11.79 9.43
C SER A 183 -5.76 -11.86 9.00
N TYR A 184 -6.05 -12.40 7.81
CA TYR A 184 -7.42 -12.57 7.31
C TYR A 184 -8.17 -13.65 8.12
N GLU A 185 -7.53 -14.79 8.39
CA GLU A 185 -8.14 -15.86 9.19
C GLU A 185 -8.51 -15.42 10.62
N ASN A 186 -7.64 -14.64 11.27
CA ASN A 186 -7.92 -14.12 12.60
C ASN A 186 -9.07 -13.13 12.58
N TYR A 187 -9.16 -12.29 11.55
CA TYR A 187 -10.23 -11.30 11.43
C TYR A 187 -11.61 -11.95 11.29
N PHE A 188 -11.74 -12.92 10.38
CA PHE A 188 -13.03 -13.58 10.09
C PHE A 188 -13.39 -14.70 11.07
N ALA A 189 -12.53 -15.02 12.03
CA ALA A 189 -12.81 -15.98 13.09
C ALA A 189 -13.49 -15.36 14.32
N GLU A 190 -13.44 -14.03 14.48
CA GLU A 190 -14.04 -13.25 15.58
C GLU A 190 -15.48 -12.83 15.29
#